data_AF-A0A919W3R1-F1
#
_entry.id   AF-A0A919W3R1-F1
#
_cell.length_a   1.000
_cell.length_b   1.000
_cell.length_c   1.000
_cell.angle_alpha   90.00
_cell.angle_beta   90.00
_cell.angle_gamma   90.00
#
_symmetry.space_group_name_H-M   'P 1'
#
loop_
_entity.id
_entity.type
_entity.pdbx_description
1 polymer ?
#
loop_
_entity_poly.entity_id
_entity_poly.type
_entity_poly.pdbx_seq_one_letter_code
_entity_poly.pdbx_strand_id
1 'polypeptide(L)'
;MPTAAEEDRFWLLVEEAWARLGPEPAALRRELLTRDLDEEDEEPYAVEEWLDPFLDCLRTASGELSRQDLVDLDRVLERKLYEIDREDIQQVTDGSDDGFLYCRGFIVALGHEYYTAVKRDPRFAVLDAECENMCYFFGHLHQERFGEWPQTGSGISRESNSNVAGWAS
;
A
#
# COMPACT_ATOMS: atom_id res chain seq x y z
N MET A 1 17.79 -2.43 2.90
CA MET A 1 16.74 -2.04 3.87
C MET A 1 16.53 -0.54 3.73
N PRO A 2 15.28 -0.04 3.63
CA PRO A 2 15.03 1.38 3.73
C PRO A 2 15.47 1.94 5.08
N THR A 3 15.80 3.22 5.14
CA THR A 3 16.05 3.96 6.38
C THR A 3 14.73 4.47 6.97
N ALA A 4 14.72 4.77 8.27
CA ALA A 4 13.55 5.36 8.92
C ALA A 4 13.11 6.67 8.25
N ALA A 5 14.05 7.51 7.82
CA ALA A 5 13.74 8.76 7.13
C ALA A 5 13.11 8.54 5.74
N GLU A 6 13.49 7.48 5.03
CA GLU A 6 12.85 7.10 3.77
C GLU A 6 11.42 6.60 4.02
N GLU A 7 11.20 5.80 5.07
CA GLU A 7 9.86 5.35 5.46
C GLU A 7 8.96 6.51 5.91
N ASP A 8 9.45 7.43 6.73
CA ASP A 8 8.72 8.62 7.16
C ASP A 8 8.29 9.47 5.96
N ARG A 9 9.19 9.65 4.99
CA ARG A 9 8.90 10.39 3.76
C ARG A 9 7.84 9.69 2.90
N PHE A 10 7.93 8.37 2.77
CA PHE A 10 6.95 7.58 2.04
C PHE A 10 5.55 7.77 2.62
N TRP A 11 5.40 7.59 3.94
CA TRP A 11 4.11 7.74 4.60
C TRP A 11 3.60 9.18 4.58
N LEU A 12 4.49 10.17 4.73
CA LEU A 12 4.12 11.57 4.59
C LEU A 12 3.51 11.86 3.21
N LEU A 13 4.10 11.36 2.12
CA LEU A 13 3.55 11.55 0.77
C LEU A 13 2.19 10.89 0.58
N VAL A 14 2.00 9.69 1.13
CA VAL A 14 0.70 8.99 1.12
C VAL A 14 -0.36 9.82 1.87
N GLU A 15 -0.05 10.31 3.06
CA GLU A 15 -1.00 11.13 3.83
C GLU A 15 -1.24 12.52 3.20
N GLU A 16 -0.23 13.15 2.60
CA GLU A 16 -0.40 14.39 1.84
C GLU A 16 -1.31 14.21 0.63
N ALA A 17 -1.22 13.07 -0.06
CA ALA A 17 -2.10 12.75 -1.19
C ALA A 17 -3.56 12.60 -0.74
N TRP A 18 -3.81 11.88 0.35
CA TRP A 18 -5.14 11.77 0.93
C TRP A 18 -5.70 13.11 1.42
N ALA A 19 -4.86 13.92 2.08
CA ALA A 19 -5.28 15.22 2.61
C ALA A 19 -5.78 16.20 1.53
N ARG A 20 -5.35 16.04 0.28
CA ARG A 20 -5.82 16.85 -0.86
C ARG A 20 -7.26 16.55 -1.28
N LEU A 21 -7.78 15.37 -0.96
CA LEU A 21 -9.13 14.93 -1.34
C LEU A 21 -10.21 15.40 -0.36
N GLY A 22 -9.82 15.96 0.78
CA GLY A 22 -10.74 16.50 1.78
C GLY A 22 -11.16 15.49 2.85
N PRO A 23 -12.18 15.84 3.66
CA PRO A 23 -12.48 15.12 4.90
C PRO A 23 -13.21 13.79 4.70
N GLU A 24 -13.89 13.58 3.58
CA GLU A 24 -14.71 12.39 3.32
C GLU A 24 -13.89 11.10 3.24
N PRO A 25 -12.88 10.95 2.36
CA PRO A 25 -12.03 9.76 2.35
C PRO A 25 -11.25 9.56 3.65
N ALA A 26 -10.96 10.64 4.39
CA ALA A 26 -10.35 10.53 5.72
C ALA A 26 -11.30 9.91 6.76
N ALA A 27 -12.60 10.18 6.67
CA ALA A 27 -13.61 9.56 7.51
C ALA A 27 -13.75 8.06 7.18
N LEU A 28 -13.86 7.70 5.89
CA LEU A 28 -13.95 6.31 5.43
C LEU A 28 -12.74 5.47 5.89
N ARG A 29 -11.52 6.00 5.72
CA ARG A 29 -10.29 5.36 6.23
C ARG A 29 -10.30 5.17 7.74
N ARG A 30 -10.88 6.11 8.48
CA ARG A 30 -11.00 6.05 9.95
C ARG A 30 -12.06 5.05 10.40
N GLU A 31 -13.16 4.92 9.66
CA GLU A 31 -14.19 3.93 9.92
C GLU A 31 -13.61 2.51 9.83
N LEU A 32 -12.83 2.21 8.79
CA LEU A 32 -12.10 0.94 8.67
C LEU A 32 -11.16 0.66 9.86
N LEU A 33 -10.56 1.69 10.45
CA LEU A 33 -9.69 1.57 11.63
C LEU A 33 -10.44 1.40 12.95
N THR A 34 -11.72 1.76 13.00
CA THR A 34 -12.52 1.81 14.23
C THR A 34 -13.75 0.91 14.21
N ARG A 35 -13.96 0.17 13.12
CA ARG A 35 -15.03 -0.81 12.97
C ARG A 35 -14.96 -1.91 14.03
N ASP A 36 -16.12 -2.45 14.38
CA ASP A 36 -16.19 -3.68 15.14
C ASP A 36 -15.84 -4.86 14.21
N LEU A 37 -14.84 -5.65 14.59
CA LEU A 37 -14.38 -6.78 13.79
C LEU A 37 -15.27 -8.02 13.97
N ASP A 38 -16.18 -7.99 14.94
CA ASP A 38 -17.13 -9.07 15.22
C ASP A 38 -18.50 -8.83 14.56
N GLU A 39 -18.70 -7.66 13.91
CA GLU A 39 -19.92 -7.30 13.17
C GLU A 39 -19.65 -7.23 11.65
N GLU A 40 -20.70 -7.46 10.85
CA GLU A 40 -20.61 -7.27 9.39
C GLU A 40 -20.52 -5.76 9.09
N ASP A 41 -19.44 -5.36 8.41
CA ASP A 41 -19.23 -4.00 7.93
C ASP A 41 -20.21 -3.72 6.78
N GLU A 42 -21.04 -2.68 6.90
CA GLU A 42 -22.10 -2.39 5.92
C GLU A 42 -21.52 -1.83 4.61
N GLU A 43 -20.37 -1.14 4.64
CA GLU A 43 -19.78 -0.48 3.47
C GLU A 43 -18.22 -0.53 3.43
N PRO A 44 -17.59 -1.72 3.55
CA PRO A 44 -16.12 -1.83 3.65
C PRO A 44 -15.37 -1.35 2.38
N TYR A 45 -16.09 -1.22 1.27
CA TYR A 45 -15.56 -0.82 -0.04
C TYR A 45 -15.78 0.66 -0.38
N ALA A 46 -16.43 1.45 0.49
CA ALA A 46 -16.75 2.86 0.18
C ALA A 46 -15.50 3.71 -0.15
N VAL A 47 -14.33 3.34 0.39
CA VAL A 47 -13.05 4.03 0.11
C VAL A 47 -12.52 3.78 -1.30
N GLU A 48 -12.99 2.73 -2.01
CA GLU A 48 -12.47 2.36 -3.33
C GLU A 48 -12.70 3.43 -4.39
N GLU A 49 -13.84 4.14 -4.32
CA GLU A 49 -14.16 5.26 -5.22
C GLU A 49 -13.12 6.40 -5.16
N TRP A 50 -12.32 6.43 -4.09
CA TRP A 50 -11.30 7.44 -3.86
C TRP A 50 -9.88 7.01 -4.22
N LEU A 51 -9.65 5.74 -4.58
CA LEU A 51 -8.31 5.23 -4.89
C LEU A 51 -7.71 5.90 -6.12
N ASP A 52 -8.46 6.03 -7.21
CA ASP A 52 -8.00 6.72 -8.42
C ASP A 52 -7.68 8.20 -8.15
N PRO A 53 -8.58 9.01 -7.54
CA PRO A 53 -8.26 10.37 -7.10
C PRO A 53 -7.04 10.46 -6.17
N PHE A 54 -6.84 9.48 -5.29
CA PHE A 54 -5.69 9.41 -4.40
C PHE A 54 -4.39 9.19 -5.17
N LEU A 55 -4.38 8.24 -6.11
CA LEU A 55 -3.22 7.96 -6.95
C LEU A 55 -2.84 9.18 -7.81
N ASP A 56 -3.82 9.94 -8.30
CA ASP A 56 -3.59 11.21 -9.00
C ASP A 56 -2.96 12.28 -8.09
N CYS A 57 -3.44 12.39 -6.85
CA CYS A 57 -2.86 13.28 -5.86
C CYS A 57 -1.44 12.87 -5.47
N LEU A 58 -1.17 11.57 -5.34
CA LEU A 58 0.15 11.02 -5.04
C LEU A 58 1.11 11.24 -6.21
N ARG A 59 0.63 11.12 -7.44
CA ARG A 59 1.38 11.39 -8.68
C ARG A 59 1.79 12.85 -8.74
N THR A 60 0.87 13.75 -8.43
CA THR A 60 1.16 15.18 -8.31
C THR A 60 2.18 15.46 -7.21
N ALA A 61 2.04 14.85 -6.03
CA ALA A 61 2.99 14.98 -4.92
C ALA A 61 4.42 14.54 -5.30
N SER A 62 4.51 13.51 -6.13
CA SER A 62 5.75 12.82 -6.46
C SER A 62 6.38 13.30 -7.79
N GLY A 63 5.66 14.13 -8.55
CA GLY A 63 5.97 14.47 -9.94
C GLY A 63 7.24 15.30 -10.14
N GLU A 64 7.73 15.98 -9.10
CA GLU A 64 8.97 16.78 -9.16
C GLU A 64 10.17 16.11 -8.47
N LEU A 65 9.96 14.93 -7.86
CA LEU A 65 11.01 14.24 -7.11
C LEU A 65 12.19 13.84 -8.00
N SER A 66 13.37 13.72 -7.41
CA SER A 66 14.55 13.29 -8.16
C SER A 66 14.45 11.81 -8.54
N ARG A 67 15.33 11.37 -9.45
CA ARG A 67 15.49 9.95 -9.78
C ARG A 67 15.73 9.11 -8.52
N GLN A 68 16.66 9.55 -7.68
CA GLN A 68 17.02 8.82 -6.46
C GLN A 68 15.85 8.75 -5.48
N ASP A 69 15.10 9.84 -5.32
CA ASP A 69 13.93 9.86 -4.43
C ASP A 69 12.88 8.82 -4.85
N LEU A 70 12.59 8.68 -6.14
CA LEU A 70 11.64 7.68 -6.63
C LEU A 70 12.17 6.24 -6.45
N VAL A 71 13.48 6.02 -6.61
CA VAL A 71 14.10 4.72 -6.30
C VAL A 71 13.97 4.38 -4.81
N ASP A 72 14.19 5.36 -3.93
CA ASP A 72 14.10 5.15 -2.48
C ASP A 72 12.65 4.90 -2.04
N LEU A 73 11.69 5.63 -2.60
CA LEU A 73 10.25 5.39 -2.36
C LEU A 73 9.80 4.02 -2.87
N ASP A 74 10.27 3.60 -4.05
CA ASP A 74 9.95 2.28 -4.59
C ASP A 74 10.56 1.15 -3.71
N ARG A 75 11.77 1.36 -3.18
CA ARG A 75 12.39 0.44 -2.22
C ARG A 75 11.59 0.33 -0.92
N VAL A 76 11.02 1.43 -0.43
CA VAL A 76 10.12 1.42 0.73
C VAL A 76 8.85 0.63 0.41
N LEU A 77 8.21 0.91 -0.72
CA LEU A 77 7.01 0.20 -1.16
C LEU A 77 7.24 -1.32 -1.25
N GLU A 78 8.32 -1.75 -1.93
CA GLU A 78 8.73 -3.16 -1.97
C GLU A 78 8.82 -3.79 -0.58
N ARG A 79 9.48 -3.08 0.34
CA ARG A 79 9.65 -3.56 1.71
C ARG A 79 8.30 -3.66 2.44
N LYS A 80 7.39 -2.69 2.27
CA LYS A 80 6.09 -2.72 2.94
C LYS A 80 5.19 -3.82 2.40
N LEU A 81 5.15 -4.04 1.10
CA LEU A 81 4.44 -5.17 0.47
C LEU A 81 5.00 -6.53 0.92
N TYR A 82 6.32 -6.65 1.02
CA TYR A 82 6.99 -7.87 1.49
C TYR A 82 6.70 -8.17 2.97
N GLU A 83 6.67 -7.15 3.82
CA GLU A 83 6.41 -7.32 5.25
C GLU A 83 4.99 -7.84 5.57
N ILE A 84 4.02 -7.62 4.67
CA ILE A 84 2.65 -8.13 4.77
C ILE A 84 2.36 -9.27 3.79
N ASP A 85 3.38 -9.77 3.09
CA ASP A 85 3.33 -11.04 2.36
C ASP A 85 3.31 -12.19 3.37
N ARG A 86 2.12 -12.49 3.91
CA ARG A 86 1.90 -13.44 5.01
C ARG A 86 0.64 -14.25 4.79
N GLU A 87 0.70 -15.52 5.16
CA GLU A 87 -0.42 -16.46 5.02
C GLU A 87 -1.66 -16.00 5.80
N ASP A 88 -1.49 -15.50 7.02
CA ASP A 88 -2.62 -15.07 7.87
C ASP A 88 -3.35 -13.83 7.35
N ILE A 89 -2.66 -12.97 6.60
CA ILE A 89 -3.29 -11.84 5.89
C ILE A 89 -3.98 -12.35 4.62
N GLN A 90 -3.33 -13.25 3.88
CA GLN A 90 -3.94 -13.84 2.67
C GLN A 90 -5.26 -14.53 2.97
N GLN A 91 -5.35 -15.27 4.07
CA GLN A 91 -6.58 -15.95 4.51
C GLN A 91 -7.77 -15.00 4.76
N VAL A 92 -7.51 -13.74 5.14
CA VAL A 92 -8.57 -12.74 5.35
C VAL A 92 -8.92 -12.04 4.05
N THR A 93 -7.93 -11.72 3.23
CA THR A 93 -8.14 -11.00 1.96
C THR A 93 -8.69 -11.90 0.85
N ASP A 94 -8.53 -13.22 0.95
CA ASP A 94 -8.94 -14.26 -0.02
C ASP A 94 -8.49 -14.04 -1.48
N GLY A 95 -7.48 -13.19 -1.69
CA GLY A 95 -6.92 -12.96 -3.01
C GLY A 95 -6.23 -14.21 -3.56
N SER A 96 -6.38 -14.45 -4.87
CA SER A 96 -5.50 -15.35 -5.64
C SER A 96 -4.03 -14.88 -5.56
N ASP A 97 -3.05 -15.61 -6.10
CA ASP A 97 -1.63 -15.20 -5.97
C ASP A 97 -1.38 -13.73 -6.40
N ASP A 98 -1.89 -13.31 -7.55
CA ASP A 98 -1.80 -11.91 -8.02
C ASP A 98 -2.79 -11.00 -7.27
N GLY A 99 -4.01 -11.47 -6.99
CA GLY A 99 -5.01 -10.70 -6.24
C GLY A 99 -4.55 -10.35 -4.82
N PHE A 100 -3.79 -11.24 -4.18
CA PHE A 100 -3.20 -11.00 -2.86
C PHE A 100 -2.12 -9.91 -2.91
N LEU A 101 -1.34 -9.82 -3.99
CA LEU A 101 -0.46 -8.67 -4.19
C LEU A 101 -1.28 -7.38 -4.28
N TYR A 102 -2.40 -7.37 -4.97
CA TYR A 102 -3.23 -6.17 -5.14
C TYR A 102 -3.94 -5.78 -3.84
N CYS A 103 -4.35 -6.76 -3.04
CA CYS A 103 -4.82 -6.54 -1.66
C CYS A 103 -3.74 -5.88 -0.79
N ARG A 104 -2.48 -6.33 -0.91
CA ARG A 104 -1.34 -5.67 -0.22
C ARG A 104 -1.13 -4.24 -0.72
N GLY A 105 -1.32 -4.00 -2.02
CA GLY A 105 -1.34 -2.65 -2.60
C GLY A 105 -2.40 -1.76 -1.96
N PHE A 106 -3.62 -2.26 -1.81
CA PHE A 106 -4.73 -1.57 -1.14
C PHE A 106 -4.39 -1.21 0.31
N ILE A 107 -3.88 -2.19 1.08
CA ILE A 107 -3.48 -2.00 2.49
C ILE A 107 -2.44 -0.88 2.62
N VAL A 108 -1.45 -0.83 1.73
CA VAL A 108 -0.43 0.23 1.72
C VAL A 108 -1.02 1.58 1.27
N ALA A 109 -1.92 1.59 0.28
CA ALA A 109 -2.59 2.80 -0.21
C ALA A 109 -3.41 3.50 0.90
N LEU A 110 -4.05 2.73 1.80
CA LEU A 110 -4.80 3.28 2.93
C LEU A 110 -3.93 3.86 4.05
N GLY A 111 -2.61 3.92 3.88
CA GLY A 111 -1.70 4.70 4.72
C GLY A 111 -1.22 3.98 5.98
N HIS A 112 -0.39 4.68 6.75
CA HIS A 112 0.47 4.06 7.77
C HIS A 112 -0.32 3.41 8.91
N GLU A 113 -1.38 4.07 9.39
CA GLU A 113 -2.19 3.58 10.49
C GLU A 113 -2.92 2.28 10.12
N TYR A 114 -3.55 2.25 8.94
CA TYR A 114 -4.24 1.06 8.44
C TYR A 114 -3.28 -0.09 8.15
N TYR A 115 -2.17 0.19 7.46
CA TYR A 115 -1.09 -0.76 7.25
C TYR A 115 -0.61 -1.40 8.56
N THR A 116 -0.39 -0.58 9.59
CA THR A 116 0.05 -1.05 10.91
C THR A 116 -1.03 -1.86 11.62
N ALA A 117 -2.30 -1.47 11.51
CA ALA A 117 -3.43 -2.19 12.06
C ALA A 117 -3.54 -3.60 11.48
N VAL A 118 -3.54 -3.73 10.14
CA VAL A 118 -3.60 -5.01 9.43
C VAL A 118 -2.38 -5.88 9.73
N LYS A 119 -1.17 -5.29 9.70
CA LYS A 119 0.06 -6.03 10.02
C LYS A 119 0.03 -6.62 11.44
N ARG A 120 -0.63 -5.95 12.39
CA ARG A 120 -0.78 -6.41 13.77
C ARG A 120 -1.91 -7.43 13.94
N ASP A 121 -3.05 -7.18 13.31
CA ASP A 121 -4.25 -8.02 13.37
C ASP A 121 -4.87 -8.11 11.97
N PRO A 122 -4.66 -9.23 11.25
CA PRO A 122 -5.11 -9.41 9.87
C PRO A 122 -6.59 -9.18 9.63
N ARG A 123 -7.45 -9.30 10.66
CA ARG A 123 -8.90 -9.07 10.56
C ARG A 123 -9.27 -7.64 10.18
N PHE A 124 -8.35 -6.68 10.34
CA PHE A 124 -8.56 -5.32 9.82
C PHE A 124 -8.53 -5.26 8.30
N ALA A 125 -8.00 -6.26 7.59
CA ALA A 125 -8.00 -6.27 6.14
C ALA A 125 -9.44 -6.34 5.58
N VAL A 126 -9.64 -5.77 4.40
CA VAL A 126 -10.90 -5.89 3.67
C VAL A 126 -10.75 -7.03 2.66
N LEU A 127 -11.73 -7.92 2.64
CA LEU A 127 -11.81 -9.05 1.72
C LEU A 127 -11.87 -8.54 0.27
N ASP A 128 -10.99 -9.04 -0.60
CA ASP A 128 -11.00 -8.74 -2.05
C ASP A 128 -10.89 -7.23 -2.42
N ALA A 129 -10.44 -6.37 -1.50
CA ALA A 129 -10.20 -4.96 -1.80
C ALA A 129 -8.80 -4.78 -2.40
N GLU A 130 -8.74 -4.27 -3.63
CA GLU A 130 -7.53 -4.29 -4.45
C GLU A 130 -7.08 -2.88 -4.88
N CYS A 131 -5.77 -2.69 -4.96
CA CYS A 131 -5.17 -1.51 -5.59
C CYS A 131 -3.86 -1.87 -6.30
N GLU A 132 -3.99 -2.56 -7.44
CA GLU A 132 -2.85 -3.00 -8.27
C GLU A 132 -1.88 -1.86 -8.58
N ASN A 133 -2.41 -0.69 -8.95
CA ASN A 133 -1.60 0.46 -9.32
C ASN A 133 -0.65 0.89 -8.20
N MET A 134 -1.04 0.73 -6.93
CA MET A 134 -0.19 1.08 -5.80
C MET A 134 1.05 0.16 -5.71
N CYS A 135 0.95 -1.10 -6.11
CA CYS A 135 2.04 -2.09 -6.01
C CYS A 135 3.29 -1.69 -6.81
N TYR A 136 3.10 -0.92 -7.88
CA TYR A 136 4.12 -0.53 -8.84
C TYR A 136 4.23 0.97 -9.03
N PHE A 137 3.55 1.76 -8.20
CA PHE A 137 3.31 3.18 -8.43
C PHE A 137 4.60 3.98 -8.69
N PHE A 138 5.57 3.92 -7.77
CA PHE A 138 6.81 4.67 -7.89
C PHE A 138 7.71 4.14 -9.00
N GLY A 139 7.69 2.82 -9.24
CA GLY A 139 8.35 2.21 -10.40
C GLY A 139 7.83 2.72 -11.73
N HIS A 140 6.51 2.75 -11.92
CA HIS A 140 5.87 3.31 -13.11
C HIS A 140 6.21 4.80 -13.29
N LEU A 141 6.10 5.60 -12.22
CA LEU A 141 6.43 7.02 -12.28
C LEU A 141 7.90 7.26 -12.63
N HIS A 142 8.81 6.45 -12.08
CA HIS A 142 10.23 6.50 -12.42
C HIS A 142 10.46 6.16 -13.89
N GLN A 143 9.83 5.09 -14.40
CA GLN A 143 9.93 4.70 -15.80
C GLN A 143 9.40 5.78 -16.74
N GLU A 144 8.23 6.36 -16.44
CA GLU A 144 7.62 7.42 -17.23
C GLU A 144 8.52 8.66 -17.32
N ARG A 145 9.13 9.06 -16.19
CA ARG A 145 9.92 10.30 -16.11
C ARG A 145 11.35 10.14 -16.61
N PHE A 146 11.96 8.97 -16.43
CA PHE A 146 13.39 8.76 -16.65
C PHE A 146 13.71 7.68 -17.68
N GLY A 147 12.70 6.99 -18.21
CA GLY A 147 12.82 6.02 -19.31
C GLY A 147 13.30 4.63 -18.90
N GLU A 148 13.46 4.37 -17.61
CA GLU A 148 13.97 3.09 -17.09
C GLU A 148 13.28 2.73 -15.78
N TRP A 149 13.17 1.43 -15.47
CA TRP A 149 12.67 0.97 -14.18
C TRP A 149 13.69 1.24 -13.06
N PRO A 150 13.25 1.55 -11.83
CA PRO A 150 14.17 1.81 -10.73
C PRO A 150 14.96 0.54 -10.39
N GLN A 151 16.24 0.72 -10.08
CA GLN A 151 17.09 -0.33 -9.51
C GLN A 151 17.16 -0.14 -8.00
N THR A 152 16.19 -0.69 -7.27
CA THR A 152 16.09 -0.51 -5.81
C THR A 152 17.24 -1.17 -5.05
N GLY A 153 17.83 -2.23 -5.61
CA GLY A 153 18.88 -3.03 -4.98
C GLY A 153 18.39 -3.82 -3.77
N SER A 154 17.08 -3.96 -3.58
CA SER A 154 16.49 -4.60 -2.40
C SER A 154 16.60 -6.13 -2.43
N GLY A 155 16.58 -6.73 -3.63
CA GLY A 155 16.46 -8.18 -3.83
C GLY A 155 15.09 -8.75 -3.44
N ILE A 156 14.11 -7.88 -3.14
CA ILE A 156 12.76 -8.26 -2.75
C ILE A 156 11.92 -8.47 -4.01
N SER A 157 11.20 -9.59 -4.06
CA SER A 157 10.12 -9.78 -5.03
C SER A 157 8.82 -9.19 -4.48
N ARG A 158 7.98 -8.63 -5.34
CA ARG A 158 6.62 -8.21 -4.98
C ARG A 158 5.65 -9.40 -4.97
N GLU A 159 5.95 -10.43 -5.76
CA GLU A 159 5.15 -11.65 -5.87
C GLU A 159 4.79 -12.24 -4.50
N SER A 160 3.58 -12.79 -4.42
CA SER A 160 3.11 -13.50 -3.23
C SER A 160 4.00 -14.71 -2.92
N ASN A 161 4.09 -15.09 -1.65
CA ASN A 161 4.97 -16.16 -1.16
C ASN A 161 6.49 -15.85 -1.22
N SER A 162 6.88 -14.61 -1.50
CA SER A 162 8.30 -14.20 -1.52
C SER A 162 8.89 -14.05 -0.11
N ASN A 163 8.09 -13.68 0.87
CA ASN A 163 8.48 -13.64 2.28
C ASN A 163 8.34 -15.02 2.92
N VAL A 164 9.29 -15.92 2.66
CA VAL A 164 9.27 -17.30 3.18
C VAL A 164 8.94 -17.40 4.68
N ALA A 165 9.37 -16.43 5.50
CA ALA A 165 9.07 -16.42 6.93
C ALA A 165 7.59 -16.11 7.24
N GLY A 166 6.91 -15.33 6.41
CA GLY A 166 5.48 -15.03 6.52
C GLY A 166 4.55 -16.17 6.10
N TRP A 167 5.11 -17.23 5.49
CA TRP A 167 4.40 -18.40 4.96
C TRP A 167 4.87 -19.72 5.57
N ALA A 168 5.65 -19.65 6.65
CA ALA A 168 6.11 -20.82 7.38
C ALA A 168 5.05 -21.20 8.42
N SER A 169 4.04 -21.98 8.00
CA SER A 169 3.03 -22.59 8.87
C SER A 169 3.59 -23.71 9.73
#